data_AF-A0A1C9TAC4-F1
#
_entry.id   AF-A0A1C9TAC4-F1
#
_cell.length_a   1.000
_cell.length_b   1.000
_cell.length_c   1.000
_cell.angle_alpha   90.00
_cell.angle_beta   90.00
_cell.angle_gamma   90.00
#
_symmetry.space_group_name_H-M   'P 1'
#
loop_
_entity.id
_entity.type
_entity.pdbx_description
1 polymer ?
#
loop_
_entity_poly.entity_id
_entity_poly.type
_entity_poly.pdbx_seq_one_letter_code
_entity_poly.pdbx_strand_id
1 'polypeptide(L)'
;QYYGRGPIQLSWNYNYIAAGKAIGFDGLNDPDIVARDATVSFKTAIWFWMTAQPPKPSCHDVMTGRWAPSGSDSAAGRSAGYGVTTNIINGGLECGKGQDSRVQDRIGFYKRYCDILGVSYGPNLDCFNQRPFGFALENPQYIQTVV
;
A
#
# COMPACT_ATOMS: atom_id res chain seq x y z
N GLN A 1 -7.92 1.06 -19.80
CA GLN A 1 -8.65 0.90 -18.52
C GLN A 1 -7.65 0.59 -17.40
N TYR A 2 -7.86 1.12 -16.19
CA TYR A 2 -6.88 1.06 -15.08
C TYR A 2 -7.42 0.35 -13.82
N TYR A 3 -8.04 -0.82 -14.02
CA TYR A 3 -8.47 -1.70 -12.93
C TYR A 3 -7.28 -2.44 -12.29
N GLY A 4 -7.53 -3.14 -11.18
CA GLY A 4 -6.52 -3.87 -10.41
C GLY A 4 -5.80 -4.96 -11.21
N ARG A 5 -4.46 -4.89 -11.27
CA ARG A 5 -3.60 -5.95 -11.83
C ARG A 5 -2.41 -6.26 -10.93
N GLY A 6 -1.88 -7.48 -11.07
CA GLY A 6 -0.70 -7.93 -10.34
C GLY A 6 -0.89 -8.11 -8.83
N PRO A 7 0.20 -8.41 -8.08
CA PRO A 7 0.13 -8.82 -6.68
C PRO A 7 -0.44 -7.75 -5.74
N ILE A 8 -0.20 -6.46 -6.01
CA ILE A 8 -0.73 -5.35 -5.22
C ILE A 8 -2.07 -4.82 -5.72
N GLN A 9 -2.64 -5.45 -6.76
CA GLN A 9 -3.83 -4.96 -7.46
C GLN A 9 -3.71 -3.48 -7.85
N LEU A 10 -2.61 -3.15 -8.54
CA LEU A 10 -2.32 -1.78 -8.99
C LEU A 10 -3.53 -1.23 -9.75
N SER A 11 -4.06 -0.11 -9.29
CA SER A 11 -5.31 0.49 -9.78
C SER A 11 -5.11 1.98 -9.97
N TRP A 12 -5.94 2.61 -10.82
CA TRP A 12 -5.91 4.03 -11.18
C TRP A 12 -4.77 4.45 -12.11
N ASN A 13 -5.10 5.26 -13.11
CA ASN A 13 -4.15 5.77 -14.12
C ASN A 13 -2.90 6.41 -13.51
N TYR A 14 -3.05 7.25 -12.48
CA TYR A 14 -1.92 7.92 -11.83
C TYR A 14 -0.90 6.94 -11.24
N ASN A 15 -1.35 5.79 -10.72
CA ASN A 15 -0.43 4.76 -10.19
C ASN A 15 0.29 4.02 -11.30
N TYR A 16 -0.41 3.67 -12.39
CA TYR A 16 0.23 3.01 -13.53
C TYR A 16 1.28 3.93 -14.17
N ILE A 17 0.97 5.21 -14.35
CA ILE A 17 1.92 6.21 -14.89
C ILE A 17 3.14 6.35 -13.97
N ALA A 18 2.93 6.49 -12.66
CA ALA A 18 4.02 6.65 -11.70
C ALA A 18 4.91 5.39 -11.63
N ALA A 19 4.31 4.19 -11.59
CA ALA A 19 5.03 2.93 -11.63
C ALA A 19 5.80 2.78 -12.96
N GLY A 20 5.16 3.11 -14.08
CA GLY A 20 5.74 3.07 -15.42
C GLY A 20 7.02 3.88 -15.54
N LYS A 21 6.96 5.14 -15.08
CA LYS A 21 8.13 6.03 -15.02
C LYS A 21 9.25 5.47 -14.13
N ALA A 22 8.92 4.81 -13.02
CA ALA A 22 9.91 4.32 -12.07
C ALA A 22 10.58 3.01 -12.49
N ILE A 23 9.85 2.09 -13.15
CA ILE A 23 10.34 0.73 -13.43
C ILE A 23 10.56 0.44 -14.92
N GLY A 24 10.22 1.38 -15.80
CA GLY A 24 10.51 1.34 -17.24
C GLY A 24 9.46 0.62 -18.09
N PHE A 25 8.18 0.95 -17.94
CA PHE A 25 7.11 0.51 -18.87
C PHE A 25 6.14 1.64 -19.20
N ASP A 26 5.39 1.51 -20.31
CA ASP A 26 4.35 2.47 -20.67
C ASP A 26 3.08 2.25 -19.85
N GLY A 27 3.02 2.89 -18.69
CA GLY A 27 1.87 2.81 -17.80
C GLY A 27 0.62 3.56 -18.28
N LEU A 28 0.69 4.38 -19.32
CA LEU A 28 -0.48 5.09 -19.86
C LEU A 28 -1.12 4.28 -20.98
N ASN A 29 -0.32 3.80 -21.93
CA ASN A 29 -0.85 3.19 -23.15
C ASN A 29 -0.87 1.65 -23.11
N ASP A 30 -0.07 1.00 -22.26
CA ASP A 30 -0.08 -0.48 -22.10
C ASP A 30 -0.21 -0.89 -20.62
N PRO A 31 -1.34 -0.59 -19.94
CA PRO A 31 -1.56 -1.04 -18.56
C PRO A 31 -1.67 -2.57 -18.44
N ASP A 32 -1.99 -3.28 -19.53
CA ASP A 32 -2.12 -4.74 -19.52
C ASP A 32 -0.79 -5.47 -19.38
N ILE A 33 0.34 -4.80 -19.62
CA ILE A 33 1.67 -5.36 -19.35
C ILE A 33 1.81 -5.86 -17.89
N VAL A 34 1.13 -5.22 -16.93
CA VAL A 34 1.14 -5.62 -15.51
C VAL A 34 0.47 -6.99 -15.29
N ALA A 35 -0.41 -7.41 -16.19
CA ALA A 35 -1.05 -8.74 -16.17
C ALA A 35 -0.39 -9.76 -17.12
N ARG A 36 0.32 -9.30 -18.15
CA ARG A 36 0.95 -10.18 -19.15
C ARG A 36 2.40 -10.55 -18.84
N ASP A 37 3.14 -9.68 -18.17
CA ASP A 37 4.56 -9.89 -17.82
C ASP A 37 4.72 -10.03 -16.30
N ALA A 38 5.12 -11.21 -15.85
CA ALA A 38 5.27 -11.50 -14.42
C ALA A 38 6.35 -10.63 -13.75
N THR A 39 7.43 -10.30 -14.46
CA THR A 39 8.50 -9.44 -13.93
C THR A 39 7.98 -8.02 -13.71
N VAL A 40 7.27 -7.46 -14.69
CA VAL A 40 6.62 -6.14 -14.54
C VAL A 40 5.57 -6.19 -13.44
N SER A 41 4.79 -7.27 -13.37
CA SER A 41 3.79 -7.50 -12.33
C SER A 41 4.40 -7.40 -10.93
N PHE A 42 5.47 -8.14 -10.64
CA PHE A 42 6.14 -8.05 -9.34
C PHE A 42 6.84 -6.71 -9.10
N LYS A 43 7.48 -6.14 -10.14
CA LYS A 43 8.12 -4.81 -10.01
C LYS A 43 7.10 -3.74 -9.61
N THR A 44 5.87 -3.78 -10.09
CA THR A 44 4.84 -2.80 -9.66
C THR A 44 4.45 -2.98 -8.19
N ALA A 45 4.35 -4.22 -7.69
CA ALA A 45 4.08 -4.49 -6.28
C ALA A 45 5.23 -4.02 -5.38
N ILE A 46 6.48 -4.30 -5.76
CA ILE A 46 7.67 -3.85 -5.04
C ILE A 46 7.77 -2.32 -5.10
N TRP A 47 7.53 -1.71 -6.25
CA TRP A 47 7.51 -0.25 -6.39
C TRP A 47 6.53 0.39 -5.41
N PHE A 48 5.29 -0.11 -5.34
CA PHE A 48 4.30 0.40 -4.38
C PHE A 48 4.79 0.24 -2.93
N TRP A 49 5.34 -0.93 -2.60
CA TRP A 49 5.84 -1.23 -1.26
C TRP A 49 7.01 -0.32 -0.82
N MET A 50 7.86 0.06 -1.77
CA MET A 50 9.08 0.85 -1.54
C MET A 50 8.88 2.36 -1.65
N THR A 51 7.78 2.82 -2.27
CA THR A 51 7.59 4.24 -2.61
C THR A 51 6.67 4.92 -1.60
N ALA A 52 7.21 5.91 -0.88
CA ALA A 52 6.40 6.78 -0.04
C ALA A 52 5.47 7.65 -0.91
N GLN A 53 4.24 7.83 -0.46
CA GLN A 53 3.23 8.66 -1.14
C GLN A 53 2.63 9.62 -0.09
N PRO A 54 3.27 10.78 0.15
CA PRO A 54 2.87 11.70 1.21
C PRO A 54 1.36 11.97 1.22
N PRO A 55 0.72 11.91 2.40
CA PRO A 55 1.31 11.82 3.74
C PRO A 55 1.74 10.39 4.17
N LYS A 56 1.56 9.37 3.33
CA LYS A 56 1.89 7.97 3.65
C LYS A 56 3.41 7.73 3.56
N PRO A 57 4.05 7.14 4.58
CA PRO A 57 5.40 6.59 4.42
C PRO A 57 5.38 5.38 3.48
N SER A 58 6.56 4.88 3.09
CA SER A 58 6.61 3.60 2.39
C SER A 58 6.29 2.45 3.36
N CYS A 59 5.65 1.37 2.89
CA CYS A 59 5.46 0.17 3.70
C CYS A 59 6.81 -0.41 4.15
N HIS A 60 7.83 -0.29 3.30
CA HIS A 60 9.18 -0.72 3.59
C HIS A 60 9.81 0.01 4.80
N ASP A 61 9.71 1.34 4.87
CA ASP A 61 10.25 2.10 6.02
C ASP A 61 9.53 1.72 7.32
N VAL A 62 8.21 1.46 7.25
CA VAL A 62 7.42 1.00 8.40
C VAL A 62 7.92 -0.35 8.91
N MET A 63 8.02 -1.34 8.02
CA MET A 63 8.39 -2.72 8.42
C MET A 63 9.88 -2.90 8.74
N THR A 64 10.75 -1.98 8.31
CA THR A 64 12.17 -1.98 8.67
C THR A 64 12.50 -1.11 9.88
N GLY A 65 11.49 -0.52 10.54
CA GLY A 65 11.68 0.34 11.70
C GLY A 65 12.33 1.69 11.41
N ARG A 66 12.37 2.10 10.13
CA ARG A 66 12.95 3.39 9.69
C ARG A 66 11.94 4.53 9.71
N TRP A 67 10.65 4.22 9.77
CA TRP A 67 9.60 5.21 9.98
C TRP A 67 9.28 5.39 11.47
N ALA A 68 9.38 6.64 11.94
CA ALA A 68 8.89 7.05 13.25
C ALA A 68 7.57 7.82 13.09
N PRO A 69 6.49 7.47 13.82
CA PRO A 69 5.24 8.22 13.78
C PRO A 69 5.43 9.69 14.15
N SER A 70 4.88 10.60 13.36
CA SER A 70 4.80 12.02 13.75
C SER A 70 3.81 12.22 14.91
N GLY A 71 3.76 13.43 15.46
CA GLY A 71 2.71 13.80 16.41
C GLY A 71 1.29 13.63 15.83
N SER A 72 1.12 13.91 14.54
CA SER A 72 -0.16 13.73 13.83
C SER A 72 -0.52 12.26 13.61
N ASP A 73 0.47 11.39 13.42
CA ASP A 73 0.29 9.95 13.32
C ASP A 73 -0.10 9.35 14.67
N SER A 74 0.61 9.75 15.73
CA SER A 74 0.32 9.34 17.09
C SER A 74 -1.10 9.74 17.51
N ALA A 75 -1.49 10.99 17.23
CA ALA A 75 -2.86 11.47 17.47
C ALA A 75 -3.92 10.77 16.61
N ALA A 76 -3.52 10.16 15.48
CA ALA A 76 -4.38 9.34 14.64
C ALA A 76 -4.41 7.85 15.05
N GLY A 77 -3.71 7.48 16.13
CA GLY A 77 -3.57 6.09 16.57
C GLY A 77 -2.65 5.25 15.68
N ARG A 78 -1.88 5.86 14.77
CA ARG A 78 -0.97 5.14 13.86
C ARG A 78 0.36 4.88 14.56
N SER A 79 0.69 3.61 14.74
CA SER A 79 1.94 3.15 15.36
C SER A 79 2.67 2.15 14.46
N ALA A 80 4.00 2.14 14.50
CA ALA A 80 4.80 1.26 13.65
C ALA A 80 4.40 -0.22 13.81
N GLY A 81 4.14 -0.88 12.70
CA GLY A 81 3.69 -2.28 12.64
C GLY A 81 2.86 -2.59 11.40
N TYR A 82 2.48 -3.86 11.25
CA TYR A 82 1.78 -4.37 10.06
C TYR A 82 0.45 -3.66 9.80
N GLY A 83 -0.25 -3.23 10.85
CA GLY A 83 -1.50 -2.47 10.74
C GLY A 83 -1.34 -1.17 9.96
N VAL A 84 -0.24 -0.44 10.15
CA VAL A 84 0.01 0.79 9.38
C VAL A 84 0.24 0.48 7.90
N THR A 85 0.85 -0.66 7.55
CA THR A 85 0.97 -1.07 6.13
C THR A 85 -0.39 -1.35 5.50
N THR A 86 -1.32 -1.95 6.25
CA THR A 86 -2.72 -2.11 5.82
C THR A 86 -3.39 -0.75 5.60
N ASN A 87 -3.14 0.20 6.50
CA ASN A 87 -3.63 1.58 6.37
C ASN A 87 -3.07 2.30 5.12
N ILE A 88 -1.79 2.11 4.80
CA ILE A 88 -1.16 2.65 3.59
C ILE A 88 -1.85 2.08 2.33
N ILE A 89 -2.04 0.76 2.29
CA ILE A 89 -2.59 0.02 1.15
C ILE A 89 -4.06 0.40 0.91
N ASN A 90 -4.91 0.32 1.94
CA ASN A 90 -6.36 0.50 1.74
C ASN A 90 -7.10 1.07 2.97
N GLY A 91 -6.43 1.92 3.75
CA GLY A 91 -6.95 2.39 5.03
C GLY A 91 -8.30 3.11 4.96
N GLY A 92 -8.58 3.85 3.88
CA GLY A 92 -9.88 4.52 3.69
C GLY A 92 -11.07 3.54 3.70
N LEU A 93 -10.85 2.30 3.25
CA LEU A 93 -11.88 1.26 3.21
C LEU A 93 -11.81 0.29 4.39
N GLU A 94 -10.65 0.12 5.02
CA GLU A 94 -10.40 -0.99 5.96
C GLU A 94 -10.10 -0.56 7.41
N CYS A 95 -9.64 0.67 7.65
CA CYS A 95 -9.13 1.09 8.96
C CYS A 95 -10.04 2.09 9.68
N GLY A 96 -9.89 2.21 11.00
CA GLY A 96 -10.54 3.24 11.83
C GLY A 96 -12.04 3.06 12.04
N LYS A 97 -12.56 1.85 11.83
CA LYS A 97 -13.99 1.51 11.89
C LYS A 97 -14.29 0.27 12.75
N GLY A 98 -13.35 -0.12 13.62
CA GLY A 98 -13.44 -1.36 14.38
C GLY A 98 -12.96 -2.57 13.57
N GLN A 99 -13.36 -3.77 14.00
CA GLN A 99 -12.96 -5.03 13.37
C GLN A 99 -13.44 -5.12 11.91
N ASP A 100 -12.57 -5.60 11.03
CA ASP A 100 -12.82 -5.74 9.61
C ASP A 100 -12.28 -7.09 9.10
N SER A 101 -13.09 -7.84 8.37
CA SER A 101 -12.72 -9.18 7.90
C SER A 101 -11.56 -9.16 6.91
N ARG A 102 -11.40 -8.08 6.11
CA ARG A 102 -10.29 -7.94 5.16
C ARG A 102 -8.97 -7.71 5.88
N VAL A 103 -9.00 -6.91 6.93
CA VAL A 103 -7.82 -6.70 7.80
C VAL A 103 -7.45 -7.99 8.52
N GLN A 104 -8.44 -8.75 9.02
CA GLN A 104 -8.18 -10.06 9.63
C GLN A 104 -7.56 -11.06 8.64
N ASP A 105 -8.02 -11.09 7.39
CA ASP A 105 -7.44 -11.92 6.33
C ASP A 105 -5.97 -11.57 6.06
N ARG A 106 -5.65 -10.27 5.94
CA ARG A 106 -4.26 -9.77 5.81
C ARG A 106 -3.39 -10.23 6.98
N ILE A 107 -3.88 -10.08 8.21
CA ILE A 107 -3.18 -10.51 9.43
C ILE A 107 -2.99 -12.04 9.42
N GLY A 108 -3.98 -12.80 8.95
CA GLY A 108 -3.90 -14.25 8.83
C GLY A 108 -2.75 -14.71 7.93
N PHE A 109 -2.64 -14.15 6.73
CA PHE A 109 -1.50 -14.42 5.83
C PHE A 109 -0.17 -13.99 6.43
N TYR A 110 -0.12 -12.81 7.06
CA TYR A 110 1.10 -12.30 7.70
C TYR A 110 1.59 -13.26 8.80
N LYS A 111 0.70 -13.67 9.72
CA LYS A 111 1.03 -14.63 10.78
C LYS A 111 1.52 -15.95 10.23
N ARG A 112 0.80 -16.53 9.25
CA ARG A 112 1.20 -17.77 8.58
C ARG A 112 2.62 -17.68 8.00
N TYR A 113 2.98 -16.58 7.36
CA TYR A 113 4.32 -16.43 6.78
C TYR A 113 5.39 -16.16 7.84
N CYS A 114 5.09 -15.42 8.90
CA CYS A 114 5.98 -15.30 10.05
C CYS A 114 6.27 -16.67 10.70
N ASP A 115 5.25 -17.52 10.86
CA ASP A 115 5.40 -18.87 11.42
C ASP A 115 6.30 -19.74 10.54
N ILE A 116 6.10 -19.72 9.22
CA ILE A 116 6.94 -20.46 8.26
C ILE A 116 8.40 -20.00 8.31
N LEU A 117 8.63 -18.69 8.51
CA LEU A 117 9.96 -18.08 8.55
C LEU A 117 10.61 -18.14 9.95
N GLY A 118 9.89 -18.58 10.98
CA GLY A 118 10.39 -18.65 12.35
C GLY A 118 10.66 -17.29 13.01
N VAL A 119 9.89 -16.25 12.65
CA VAL A 119 10.03 -14.88 13.18
C VAL A 119 8.80 -14.45 13.98
N SER A 120 8.98 -13.54 14.94
CA SER A 120 7.85 -12.98 15.68
C SER A 120 7.00 -12.06 14.79
N TYR A 121 5.71 -11.93 15.11
CA TYR A 121 4.79 -11.08 14.34
C TYR A 121 5.09 -9.59 14.52
N GLY A 122 5.71 -9.21 15.64
CA GLY A 122 5.79 -7.82 16.09
C GLY A 122 4.46 -7.27 16.61
N PRO A 123 4.46 -6.02 17.12
CA PRO A 123 3.27 -5.38 17.65
C PRO A 123 2.40 -4.74 16.54
N ASN A 124 1.24 -4.19 16.94
CA ASN A 124 0.39 -3.31 16.10
C ASN A 124 -0.02 -3.96 14.76
N LEU A 125 -0.57 -5.17 14.81
CA LEU A 125 -0.90 -5.96 13.63
C LEU A 125 -2.14 -5.43 12.88
N ASP A 126 -3.07 -4.79 13.59
CA ASP A 126 -4.30 -4.27 13.03
C ASP A 126 -4.29 -2.74 12.88
N CYS A 127 -5.27 -2.26 12.11
CA CYS A 127 -5.56 -0.84 11.96
C CYS A 127 -6.98 -0.47 12.40
N PHE A 128 -7.62 -1.27 13.25
CA PHE A 128 -9.05 -1.14 13.57
C PHE A 128 -9.40 0.24 14.15
N ASN A 129 -8.48 0.79 14.96
CA ASN A 129 -8.63 2.09 15.62
C ASN A 129 -7.70 3.16 15.03
N GLN A 130 -7.02 2.88 13.92
CA GLN A 130 -6.16 3.85 13.26
C GLN A 130 -6.99 4.71 12.32
N ARG A 131 -6.96 6.03 12.49
CA ARG A 131 -7.55 6.93 11.50
C ARG A 131 -6.80 6.76 10.16
N PRO A 132 -7.53 6.58 9.04
CA PRO A 132 -6.91 6.43 7.73
C PRO A 132 -5.98 7.61 7.41
N PHE A 133 -4.91 7.37 6.64
CA PHE A 133 -4.09 8.47 6.08
C PHE A 133 -4.88 9.39 5.13
N GLY A 134 -6.09 9.00 4.73
CA GLY A 134 -6.90 9.64 3.71
C GLY A 134 -6.61 9.10 2.31
N PHE A 135 -7.45 9.46 1.34
CA PHE A 135 -7.05 9.42 -0.06
C PHE A 135 -5.93 10.45 -0.22
N ALA A 136 -4.81 10.09 -0.85
CA ALA A 136 -3.76 11.05 -1.12
C ALA A 136 -4.41 12.25 -1.83
N LEU A 137 -4.29 13.44 -1.25
CA LEU A 137 -4.73 14.66 -1.92
C LEU A 137 -4.02 14.69 -3.27
N GLU A 138 -4.86 14.74 -4.30
CA GLU A 138 -4.56 14.57 -5.70
C GLU A 138 -3.37 15.44 -6.09
N ASN A 139 -2.27 14.81 -6.52
CA ASN A 139 -1.20 15.56 -7.17
C ASN A 139 -1.73 15.97 -8.56
N PRO A 140 -1.95 17.27 -8.84
CA PRO A 140 -2.60 17.74 -10.07
C PRO A 140 -1.86 17.33 -11.35
N GLN A 141 -0.57 16.99 -11.25
CA GLN A 141 0.25 16.53 -12.38
C GLN A 141 -0.18 15.19 -12.98
N TYR A 142 -1.03 14.42 -12.29
CA TYR A 142 -1.48 13.10 -12.76
C TYR A 142 -2.98 13.03 -13.06
N ILE A 143 -3.69 14.16 -12.95
CA ILE A 143 -5.08 14.29 -13.40
C ILE A 143 -5.04 14.59 -14.90
N GLN A 144 -4.86 13.55 -15.73
CA GLN A 144 -5.55 13.56 -17.02
C GLN A 144 -6.91 12.93 -16.78
N THR A 145 -7.91 13.79 -16.63
CA THR A 145 -9.31 13.43 -16.73
C THR A 145 -9.51 12.83 -18.11
N VAL A 146 -9.54 11.50 -18.21
CA VAL A 146 -10.12 10.85 -19.38
C VAL A 146 -11.61 10.82 -19.11
N VAL A 147 -12.28 11.90 -19.52
CA VAL A 147 -13.70 11.85 -19.86
C VAL A 147 -13.80 11.21 -21.23
#